data_AF-A0A6B9VN05-F1
#
_entry.id   AF-A0A6B9VN05-F1
#
_cell.length_a   1.000
_cell.length_b   1.000
_cell.length_c   1.000
_cell.angle_alpha   90.00
_cell.angle_beta   90.00
_cell.angle_gamma   90.00
#
_symmetry.space_group_name_H-M   'P 1'
#
loop_
_entity.id
_entity.type
_entity.pdbx_description
1 polymer ?
#
loop_
_entity_poly.entity_id
_entity_poly.type
_entity_poly.pdbx_seq_one_letter_code
_entity_poly.pdbx_strand_id
1 'polypeptide(L)'
;QVHPAGPFTMRDLVNVVPMRDPLVVLEMSGQVMLTALENAVCAYPKLEGRFVQVSGISFVFDPTQEPGRRVEARLVRVADEWLKLEQNYAVCIKSYMHSGCDGYHMFRDCKVLMDEDSCPELGLAIQNHFKAIDVRMGKGRPSKHRQSLVTLSRRHSTVQMMDSMDLDGPTPVRRISLQKSLDNMPKLLRRTSLDDLEQASCQLAPDIQHRIIPAQNPDHVQELLRRRETQEKNTVIKEVDEYS
;
A
#
# COMPACT_ATOMS: atom_id res chain seq x y z
N GLN A 1 -16.54 16.84 5.82
CA GLN A 1 -17.69 16.97 4.88
C GLN A 1 -17.72 15.71 4.04
N VAL A 2 -18.88 15.07 3.90
CA VAL A 2 -19.02 13.87 3.05
C VAL A 2 -19.40 14.34 1.65
N HIS A 3 -18.62 13.97 0.64
CA HIS A 3 -18.95 14.28 -0.76
C HIS A 3 -20.07 13.34 -1.25
N PRO A 4 -21.13 13.88 -1.87
CA PRO A 4 -22.22 13.05 -2.36
C PRO A 4 -21.76 12.17 -3.52
N ALA A 5 -22.45 11.04 -3.71
CA ALA A 5 -22.23 10.21 -4.88
C ALA A 5 -22.60 10.97 -6.17
N GLY A 6 -21.79 10.83 -7.21
CA GLY A 6 -22.03 11.49 -8.50
C GLY A 6 -20.74 11.82 -9.24
N PRO A 7 -20.83 12.66 -10.29
CA PRO A 7 -19.66 13.14 -11.03
C PRO A 7 -18.72 13.92 -10.10
N PHE A 8 -17.45 13.54 -10.10
CA PHE A 8 -16.40 14.27 -9.39
C PHE A 8 -15.88 15.41 -10.27
N THR A 9 -15.95 16.65 -9.80
CA THR A 9 -15.59 17.85 -10.56
C THR A 9 -14.34 18.54 -10.01
N MET A 10 -13.80 19.49 -10.77
CA MET A 10 -12.69 20.33 -10.27
C MET A 10 -13.07 21.14 -9.03
N ARG A 11 -14.34 21.49 -8.86
CA ARG A 11 -14.83 22.13 -7.63
C ARG A 11 -14.68 21.21 -6.43
N ASP A 12 -15.00 19.93 -6.59
CA ASP A 12 -14.86 18.93 -5.54
C ASP A 12 -13.38 18.74 -5.17
N LEU A 13 -12.50 18.65 -6.17
CA LEU A 13 -11.05 18.54 -5.92
C LEU A 13 -10.50 19.72 -5.14
N VAL A 14 -10.84 20.96 -5.52
CA VAL A 14 -10.39 22.17 -4.82
C VAL A 14 -10.98 22.23 -3.40
N ASN A 15 -12.17 21.68 -3.17
CA ASN A 15 -12.73 21.59 -1.82
C ASN A 15 -12.00 20.55 -0.94
N VAL A 16 -11.57 19.42 -1.53
CA VAL A 16 -10.85 18.35 -0.81
C VAL A 16 -9.39 18.72 -0.56
N VAL A 17 -8.73 19.31 -1.54
CA VAL A 17 -7.31 19.74 -1.50
C VAL A 17 -7.25 21.24 -1.79
N PRO A 18 -7.61 22.09 -0.79
CA PRO A 18 -7.70 23.54 -1.00
C PRO A 18 -6.34 24.24 -1.03
N MET A 19 -5.31 23.59 -0.49
CA MET A 19 -3.96 24.15 -0.40
C MET A 19 -3.07 23.59 -1.50
N ARG A 20 -2.04 24.37 -1.85
CA ARG A 20 -0.91 23.82 -2.60
C ARG A 20 -0.10 22.95 -1.66
N ASP A 21 -0.25 21.64 -1.83
CA ASP A 21 0.47 20.62 -1.08
C ASP A 21 1.56 20.04 -2.01
N PRO A 22 2.76 20.67 -2.12
CA PRO A 22 3.88 20.07 -2.84
C PRO A 22 4.31 18.79 -2.16
N LEU A 23 4.67 17.80 -2.96
CA LEU A 23 5.14 16.50 -2.51
C LEU A 23 6.66 16.46 -2.50
N VAL A 24 7.23 15.62 -1.65
CA VAL A 24 8.67 15.31 -1.61
C VAL A 24 8.84 13.81 -1.41
N VAL A 25 9.91 13.23 -1.95
CA VAL A 25 10.27 11.83 -1.73
C VAL A 25 11.50 11.77 -0.85
N LEU A 26 11.38 11.10 0.29
CA LEU A 26 12.45 10.95 1.28
C LEU A 26 12.93 9.51 1.34
N GLU A 27 14.21 9.33 1.63
CA GLU A 27 14.79 8.08 2.10
C GLU A 27 14.78 8.08 3.64
N MET A 28 14.06 7.15 4.26
CA MET A 28 13.98 7.01 5.71
C MET A 28 14.13 5.56 6.15
N SER A 29 14.72 5.33 7.32
CA SER A 29 14.81 3.99 7.90
C SER A 29 13.45 3.51 8.41
N GLY A 30 13.30 2.20 8.58
CA GLY A 30 12.11 1.62 9.21
C GLY A 30 11.87 2.13 10.63
N GLN A 31 12.93 2.49 11.36
CA GLN A 31 12.82 3.13 12.67
C GLN A 31 12.14 4.51 12.58
N VAL A 32 12.56 5.36 11.65
CA VAL A 32 11.95 6.68 11.43
C VAL A 32 10.49 6.52 11.00
N MET A 33 10.21 5.55 10.13
CA MET A 33 8.84 5.23 9.71
C MET A 33 7.96 4.84 10.90
N LEU A 34 8.44 3.97 11.81
CA LEU A 34 7.70 3.59 13.01
C LEU A 34 7.43 4.80 13.91
N THR A 35 8.43 5.66 14.13
CA THR A 35 8.25 6.90 14.90
C THR A 35 7.23 7.84 14.26
N ALA A 36 7.19 7.92 12.92
CA ALA A 36 6.19 8.70 12.20
C ALA A 36 4.77 8.13 12.38
N LEU A 37 4.61 6.80 12.30
CA LEU A 37 3.32 6.15 12.54
C LEU A 37 2.85 6.34 13.98
N GLU A 38 3.75 6.27 14.96
CA GLU A 38 3.45 6.58 16.37
C GLU A 38 2.95 8.02 16.54
N ASN A 39 3.64 8.99 15.93
CA ASN A 39 3.19 10.39 15.93
C ASN A 39 1.79 10.51 15.30
N ALA A 40 1.53 9.82 14.18
CA ALA A 40 0.24 9.89 13.50
C ALA A 40 -0.96 9.51 14.38
N VAL A 41 -0.79 8.55 15.29
CA VAL A 41 -1.88 8.04 16.13
C VAL A 41 -1.82 8.51 17.59
N CYS A 42 -0.82 9.29 17.97
CA CYS A 42 -0.58 9.68 19.36
C CYS A 42 -1.71 10.53 19.96
N ALA A 43 -2.40 11.30 19.12
CA ALA A 43 -3.52 12.17 19.51
C ALA A 43 -4.90 11.56 19.19
N TYR A 44 -4.95 10.37 18.56
CA TYR A 44 -6.20 9.70 18.26
C TYR A 44 -7.04 9.51 19.55
N PRO A 45 -8.36 9.78 19.54
CA PRO A 45 -9.23 10.05 18.39
C PRO A 45 -9.44 11.54 18.05
N LYS A 46 -8.59 12.45 18.52
CA LYS A 46 -8.74 13.88 18.22
C LYS A 46 -8.67 14.13 16.71
N LEU A 47 -9.54 15.01 16.21
CA LEU A 47 -9.65 15.38 14.81
C LEU A 47 -8.62 16.46 14.45
N GLU A 48 -7.34 16.14 14.63
CA GLU A 48 -6.21 17.01 14.31
C GLU A 48 -5.53 16.57 13.00
N GLY A 49 -4.85 17.50 12.32
CA GLY A 49 -4.20 17.24 11.02
C GLY A 49 -3.08 16.20 11.02
N ARG A 50 -2.64 15.78 12.22
CA ARG A 50 -1.55 14.81 12.43
C ARG A 50 -1.89 13.40 11.94
N PHE A 51 -3.15 13.00 11.98
CA PHE A 51 -3.56 11.65 11.60
C PHE A 51 -3.41 11.43 10.09
N VAL A 52 -2.55 10.49 9.69
CA VAL A 52 -2.19 10.29 8.27
C VAL A 52 -3.11 9.30 7.57
N GLN A 53 -3.38 9.57 6.30
CA GLN A 53 -3.82 8.56 5.35
C GLN A 53 -2.58 7.90 4.73
N VAL A 54 -2.62 6.59 4.53
CA VAL A 54 -1.46 5.81 4.07
C VAL A 54 -1.73 5.08 2.75
N SER A 55 -0.68 4.96 1.94
CA SER A 55 -0.67 4.09 0.77
C SER A 55 0.60 3.28 0.67
N GLY A 56 0.46 2.02 0.26
CA GLY A 56 1.57 1.05 0.30
C GLY A 56 2.03 0.70 1.71
N ILE A 57 1.29 1.07 2.76
CA ILE A 57 1.58 0.74 4.16
C ILE A 57 0.28 0.29 4.82
N SER A 58 0.37 -0.71 5.69
CA SER A 58 -0.69 -1.04 6.64
C SER A 58 -0.12 -1.25 8.03
N PHE A 59 -0.84 -0.85 9.07
CA PHE A 59 -0.41 -1.02 10.45
C PHE A 59 -1.57 -1.14 11.42
N VAL A 60 -1.28 -1.73 12.57
CA VAL A 60 -2.20 -1.89 13.70
C VAL A 60 -1.76 -0.97 14.83
N PHE A 61 -2.70 -0.26 15.44
CA PHE A 61 -2.41 0.56 16.61
C PHE A 61 -3.46 0.38 17.71
N ASP A 62 -3.04 0.48 18.97
CA ASP A 62 -3.88 0.42 20.15
C ASP A 62 -4.08 1.83 20.73
N PRO A 63 -5.29 2.42 20.64
CA PRO A 63 -5.55 3.75 21.18
C PRO A 63 -5.54 3.81 22.70
N THR A 64 -5.61 2.67 23.40
CA THR A 64 -5.60 2.60 24.87
C THR A 64 -4.20 2.70 25.45
N GLN A 65 -3.16 2.48 24.63
CA GLN A 65 -1.77 2.61 25.06
C GLN A 65 -1.29 4.07 25.08
N GLU A 66 -0.22 4.29 25.84
CA GLU A 66 0.44 5.58 25.96
C GLU A 66 0.97 6.07 24.60
N PRO A 67 0.87 7.38 24.30
CA PRO A 67 1.50 7.98 23.13
C PRO A 67 2.96 7.54 22.93
N GLY A 68 3.31 7.10 21.72
CA GLY A 68 4.65 6.59 21.40
C GLY A 68 4.82 5.08 21.62
N ARG A 69 3.78 4.39 22.10
CA ARG A 69 3.72 2.92 22.19
C ARG A 69 2.40 2.37 21.65
N ARG A 70 1.74 3.11 20.76
CA ARG A 70 0.43 2.71 20.24
C ARG A 70 0.54 1.77 19.06
N VAL A 71 1.59 1.85 18.25
CA VAL A 71 1.76 1.06 17.03
C VAL A 71 2.46 -0.25 17.36
N GLU A 72 1.84 -1.38 16.99
CA GLU A 72 2.51 -2.67 17.06
C GLU A 72 3.46 -2.81 15.88
N ALA A 73 4.76 -2.59 16.12
CA ALA A 73 5.80 -2.61 15.11
C ALA A 73 5.83 -3.93 14.30
N ARG A 74 5.48 -5.06 14.94
CA ARG A 74 5.41 -6.36 14.26
C ARG A 74 4.21 -6.48 13.32
N LEU A 75 3.25 -5.57 13.38
CA LEU A 75 2.08 -5.56 12.50
C LEU A 75 2.14 -4.39 11.52
N VAL A 76 3.31 -3.78 11.32
CA VAL A 76 3.55 -2.82 10.25
C VAL A 76 4.01 -3.55 9.00
N ARG A 77 3.29 -3.37 7.89
CA ARG A 77 3.61 -3.91 6.57
C ARG A 77 3.85 -2.77 5.59
N VAL A 78 4.94 -2.85 4.84
CA VAL A 78 5.27 -1.93 3.74
C VAL A 78 5.19 -2.73 2.46
N ALA A 79 4.23 -2.37 1.61
CA ALA A 79 3.73 -3.17 0.52
C ALA A 79 3.34 -4.57 1.01
N ASP A 80 4.15 -5.58 0.69
CA ASP A 80 3.91 -6.99 0.99
C ASP A 80 4.92 -7.58 1.97
N GLU A 81 5.86 -6.76 2.44
CA GLU A 81 6.88 -7.18 3.41
C GLU A 81 6.60 -6.56 4.77
N TRP A 82 6.88 -7.31 5.84
CA TRP A 82 6.89 -6.77 7.18
C TRP A 82 8.02 -5.75 7.34
N LEU A 83 7.74 -4.69 8.11
CA LEU A 83 8.70 -3.62 8.36
C LEU A 83 10.00 -4.17 8.94
N LYS A 84 11.13 -3.73 8.38
CA LYS A 84 12.47 -3.98 8.92
C LYS A 84 13.05 -2.64 9.36
N LEU A 85 13.38 -2.52 10.65
CA LEU A 85 13.78 -1.25 11.26
C LEU A 85 15.04 -0.64 10.63
N GLU A 86 16.01 -1.50 10.28
CA GLU A 86 17.30 -1.10 9.70
C GLU A 86 17.27 -0.89 8.17
N GLN A 87 16.15 -1.23 7.51
CA GLN A 87 16.03 -1.05 6.07
C GLN A 87 15.62 0.39 5.74
N ASN A 88 16.20 0.96 4.69
CA ASN A 88 15.76 2.24 4.13
C ASN A 88 14.59 2.05 3.15
N TYR A 89 13.65 2.99 3.20
CA TYR A 89 12.45 3.04 2.38
C TYR A 89 12.35 4.41 1.71
N ALA A 90 11.91 4.42 0.45
CA ALA A 90 11.52 5.63 -0.25
C ALA A 90 10.05 5.92 0.04
N VAL A 91 9.75 7.10 0.60
CA VAL A 91 8.39 7.49 1.00
C VAL A 91 8.06 8.87 0.44
N CYS A 92 6.91 8.97 -0.21
CA CYS A 92 6.37 10.24 -0.67
C CYS A 92 5.51 10.86 0.43
N ILE A 93 5.82 12.09 0.84
CA ILE A 93 5.05 12.87 1.83
C ILE A 93 4.84 14.30 1.35
N LYS A 94 4.04 15.08 2.08
CA LYS A 94 3.91 16.53 1.82
C LYS A 94 5.15 17.27 2.32
N SER A 95 5.60 18.31 1.60
CA SER A 95 6.69 19.20 2.04
C SER A 95 6.41 19.84 3.42
N TYR A 96 5.13 20.09 3.72
CA TYR A 96 4.67 20.53 5.05
C TYR A 96 5.08 19.57 6.17
N MET A 97 4.96 18.25 5.96
CA MET A 97 5.38 17.24 6.93
C MET A 97 6.90 17.16 7.03
N HIS A 98 7.61 17.22 5.89
CA HIS A 98 9.07 17.26 5.85
C HIS A 98 9.65 18.44 6.65
N SER A 99 8.98 19.59 6.62
CA SER A 99 9.31 20.78 7.42
C SER A 99 9.11 20.58 8.94
N GLY A 100 8.61 19.41 9.36
CA GLY A 100 8.38 19.06 10.76
C GLY A 100 7.07 19.58 11.33
N CYS A 101 6.15 20.05 10.50
CA CYS A 101 4.82 20.45 10.96
C CYS A 101 4.03 19.24 11.49
N ASP A 102 2.99 19.48 12.28
CA ASP A 102 2.16 18.46 12.95
C ASP A 102 2.95 17.46 13.83
N GLY A 103 4.16 17.82 14.25
CA GLY A 103 5.02 16.97 15.10
C GLY A 103 5.93 16.02 14.32
N TYR A 104 5.98 16.11 13.00
CA TYR A 104 6.80 15.23 12.15
C TYR A 104 8.28 15.65 12.06
N HIS A 105 8.87 16.08 13.18
CA HIS A 105 10.24 16.58 13.22
C HIS A 105 11.29 15.55 12.77
N MET A 106 10.99 14.25 12.91
CA MET A 106 11.86 13.16 12.49
C MET A 106 12.17 13.15 10.98
N PHE A 107 11.38 13.84 10.15
CA PHE A 107 11.61 13.90 8.72
C PHE A 107 12.65 14.93 8.28
N ARG A 108 12.98 15.93 9.11
CA ARG A 108 13.88 17.04 8.72
C ARG A 108 15.29 16.58 8.33
N ASP A 109 15.75 15.52 8.96
CA ASP A 109 17.10 14.98 8.75
C ASP A 109 17.12 13.83 7.73
N CYS A 110 15.97 13.48 7.15
CA CYS A 110 15.88 12.44 6.13
C CYS A 110 16.48 12.92 4.80
N LYS A 111 17.15 12.02 4.08
CA LYS A 111 17.72 12.34 2.78
C LYS A 111 16.60 12.54 1.75
N VAL A 112 16.60 13.69 1.10
CA VAL A 112 15.67 14.01 0.01
C VAL A 112 16.12 13.29 -1.27
N LEU A 113 15.26 12.43 -1.80
CA LEU A 113 15.45 11.75 -3.08
C LEU A 113 14.84 12.54 -4.24
N MET A 114 13.70 13.21 -3.99
CA MET A 114 13.08 14.15 -4.91
C MET A 114 12.53 15.33 -4.11
N ASP A 115 12.90 16.53 -4.52
CA ASP A 115 12.46 17.79 -3.91
C ASP A 115 11.08 18.23 -4.43
N GLU A 116 10.59 19.33 -3.87
CA GLU A 116 9.28 19.90 -4.21
C GLU A 116 9.21 20.46 -5.63
N ASP A 117 10.34 20.84 -6.22
CA ASP A 117 10.42 21.30 -7.62
C ASP A 117 10.35 20.14 -8.61
N SER A 118 10.84 18.96 -8.22
CA SER A 118 10.85 17.73 -9.02
C SER A 118 9.56 16.91 -8.91
N CYS A 119 8.76 17.15 -7.87
CA CYS A 119 7.52 16.43 -7.60
C CYS A 119 6.28 17.23 -8.00
N PRO A 120 5.21 16.58 -8.49
CA PRO A 120 3.94 17.27 -8.71
C PRO A 120 3.29 17.64 -7.37
N GLU A 121 2.56 18.75 -7.35
CA GLU A 121 1.63 19.05 -6.26
C GLU A 121 0.57 17.95 -6.12
N LEU A 122 0.09 17.69 -4.90
CA LEU A 122 -0.91 16.64 -4.61
C LEU A 122 -2.17 16.76 -5.49
N GLY A 123 -2.70 17.98 -5.64
CA GLY A 123 -3.86 18.23 -6.50
C GLY A 123 -3.61 17.89 -7.98
N LEU A 124 -2.38 18.10 -8.47
CA LEU A 124 -2.00 17.73 -9.83
C LEU A 124 -1.78 16.22 -9.97
N ALA A 125 -1.20 15.57 -8.96
CA ALA A 125 -1.04 14.12 -8.93
C ALA A 125 -2.41 13.40 -9.00
N ILE A 126 -3.42 13.89 -8.27
CA ILE A 126 -4.79 13.37 -8.32
C ILE A 126 -5.40 13.55 -9.72
N GLN A 127 -5.25 14.74 -10.33
CA GLN A 127 -5.73 14.99 -11.69
C GLN A 127 -5.07 14.07 -12.72
N ASN A 128 -3.76 13.85 -12.60
CA ASN A 128 -3.01 12.97 -13.48
C ASN A 128 -3.47 11.51 -13.33
N HIS A 129 -3.79 11.08 -12.10
CA HIS A 129 -4.35 9.76 -11.85
C HIS A 129 -5.70 9.56 -12.54
N PHE A 130 -6.64 10.51 -12.42
CA PHE A 130 -7.91 10.44 -13.13
C PHE A 130 -7.75 10.45 -14.65
N LYS A 131 -6.85 11.29 -15.19
CA LYS A 131 -6.54 11.30 -16.63
C LYS A 131 -5.99 9.96 -17.10
N ALA A 132 -5.13 9.31 -16.31
CA ALA A 132 -4.58 8.01 -16.65
C ALA A 132 -5.68 6.92 -16.71
N ILE A 133 -6.66 6.99 -15.82
CA ILE A 133 -7.86 6.13 -15.87
C ILE A 133 -8.70 6.42 -17.11
N ASP A 134 -8.95 7.70 -17.45
CA ASP A 134 -9.71 8.06 -18.66
C ASP A 134 -9.07 7.55 -19.94
N VAL A 135 -7.74 7.67 -20.06
CA VAL A 135 -6.97 7.11 -21.20
C VAL A 135 -7.18 5.61 -21.30
N ARG A 136 -7.17 4.90 -20.16
CA ARG A 136 -7.36 3.45 -20.11
C ARG A 136 -8.79 3.03 -20.47
N MET A 137 -9.77 3.79 -20.01
CA MET A 137 -11.18 3.53 -20.30
C MET A 137 -11.61 3.99 -21.70
N GLY A 138 -10.66 4.40 -22.56
CA GLY A 138 -10.93 4.86 -23.93
C GLY A 138 -11.61 6.23 -24.02
N LYS A 139 -11.67 6.97 -22.92
CA LYS A 139 -12.24 8.33 -22.85
C LYS A 139 -11.22 9.43 -23.13
N GLY A 140 -9.92 9.10 -23.05
CA GLY A 140 -8.81 10.01 -23.28
C GLY A 140 -8.02 9.71 -24.56
N ARG A 141 -7.12 10.63 -24.94
CA ARG A 141 -6.19 10.41 -26.05
C ARG A 141 -5.15 9.34 -25.66
N PRO A 142 -4.85 8.36 -26.51
CA PRO A 142 -3.84 7.36 -26.21
C PRO A 142 -2.47 8.00 -26.05
N SER A 143 -1.77 7.66 -24.96
CA SER A 143 -0.37 8.05 -24.74
C SER A 143 0.56 6.94 -25.22
N LYS A 144 1.62 7.31 -25.94
CA LYS A 144 2.73 6.39 -26.26
C LYS A 144 3.52 5.99 -25.00
N HIS A 145 3.51 6.84 -23.99
CA HIS A 145 4.19 6.64 -22.71
C HIS A 145 3.11 6.43 -21.64
N ARG A 146 2.58 5.21 -21.57
CA ARG A 146 1.57 4.81 -20.58
C ARG A 146 2.28 4.45 -19.27
N GLN A 147 1.89 5.09 -18.18
CA GLN A 147 2.31 4.68 -16.85
C GLN A 147 1.36 3.60 -16.33
N SER A 148 1.92 2.56 -15.70
CA SER A 148 1.13 1.51 -15.04
C SER A 148 0.29 2.12 -13.93
N LEU A 149 -0.99 1.72 -13.85
CA LEU A 149 -1.87 2.11 -12.74
C LEU A 149 -1.68 1.21 -11.51
N VAL A 150 -1.07 0.04 -11.71
CA VAL A 150 -0.71 -0.87 -10.62
C VAL A 150 0.65 -0.45 -10.08
N THR A 151 0.68 -0.27 -8.75
CA THR A 151 1.93 -0.10 -8.01
C THR A 151 2.63 -1.46 -7.96
N LEU A 152 3.64 -1.64 -8.79
CA LEU A 152 4.48 -2.84 -8.77
C LEU A 152 5.44 -2.75 -7.58
N SER A 153 4.95 -3.12 -6.40
CA SER A 153 5.81 -3.74 -5.38
C SER A 153 6.39 -5.03 -5.96
N ARG A 154 7.55 -5.48 -5.45
CA ARG A 154 8.43 -6.56 -5.97
C ARG A 154 7.67 -7.74 -6.62
N ARG A 155 8.33 -8.51 -7.51
CA ARG A 155 7.72 -9.63 -8.29
C ARG A 155 6.77 -10.58 -7.52
N HIS A 156 6.94 -10.77 -6.21
CA HIS A 156 6.01 -11.54 -5.36
C HIS A 156 4.65 -10.87 -5.11
N SER A 157 4.60 -9.53 -5.07
CA SER A 157 3.40 -8.70 -4.89
C SER A 157 2.39 -8.93 -6.00
N THR A 158 2.87 -8.99 -7.25
CA THR A 158 2.01 -9.20 -8.42
C THR A 158 1.32 -10.55 -8.35
N VAL A 159 2.05 -11.58 -7.90
CA VAL A 159 1.53 -12.94 -7.73
C VAL A 159 0.51 -13.00 -6.60
N GLN A 160 0.78 -12.36 -5.46
CA GLN A 160 -0.20 -12.31 -4.36
C GLN A 160 -1.46 -11.52 -4.70
N MET A 161 -1.34 -10.39 -5.41
CA MET A 161 -2.51 -9.65 -5.90
C MET A 161 -3.32 -10.49 -6.88
N MET A 162 -2.65 -11.23 -7.78
CA MET A 162 -3.27 -12.18 -8.69
C MET A 162 -4.01 -13.32 -7.96
N ASP A 163 -3.44 -13.82 -6.85
CA ASP A 163 -4.00 -14.91 -6.04
C ASP A 163 -5.16 -14.43 -5.14
N SER A 164 -5.15 -13.16 -4.70
CA SER A 164 -6.18 -12.60 -3.81
C SER A 164 -7.52 -12.30 -4.50
N MET A 165 -7.54 -12.27 -5.84
CA MET A 165 -8.76 -12.16 -6.64
C MET A 165 -9.31 -13.58 -6.90
N ASP A 166 -10.05 -14.13 -5.93
CA ASP A 166 -10.80 -15.40 -5.97
C ASP A 166 -10.51 -16.32 -7.17
N LEU A 167 -9.46 -17.14 -7.06
CA LEU A 167 -9.24 -18.28 -7.94
C LEU A 167 -9.12 -19.54 -7.09
N ASP A 168 -10.23 -20.27 -7.02
CA ASP A 168 -10.28 -21.68 -6.63
C ASP A 168 -9.52 -22.49 -7.69
N GLY A 169 -8.20 -22.64 -7.50
CA GLY A 169 -7.28 -23.26 -8.44
C GLY A 169 -6.00 -23.75 -7.76
N PRO A 170 -5.40 -24.86 -8.25
CA PRO A 170 -4.28 -25.47 -7.55
C PRO A 170 -3.04 -24.58 -7.56
N THR A 171 -2.40 -24.50 -6.38
CA THR A 171 -1.13 -23.82 -6.11
C THR A 171 -0.01 -24.32 -7.05
N PRO A 172 1.03 -23.51 -7.31
CA PRO A 172 1.98 -23.79 -8.38
C PRO A 172 2.88 -24.99 -8.03
N VAL A 173 2.57 -26.16 -8.59
CA VAL A 173 3.53 -27.26 -8.72
C VAL A 173 4.52 -26.88 -9.83
N ARG A 174 5.80 -26.73 -9.47
CA ARG A 174 6.90 -26.57 -10.43
C ARG A 174 6.91 -27.77 -11.38
N ARG A 175 6.92 -27.51 -12.69
CA ARG A 175 7.11 -28.53 -13.74
C ARG A 175 8.43 -29.28 -13.48
N ILE A 176 8.34 -30.45 -12.87
CA ILE A 176 9.27 -31.53 -13.13
C ILE A 176 8.66 -32.32 -14.28
N SER A 177 9.42 -32.44 -15.35
CA SER A 177 9.09 -33.20 -16.55
C SER A 177 8.79 -34.65 -16.20
N LEU A 178 7.52 -35.03 -16.22
CA LEU A 178 7.09 -36.42 -16.32
C LEU A 178 6.08 -36.53 -17.46
N GLN A 179 6.50 -37.20 -18.53
CA GLN A 179 5.60 -37.67 -19.58
C GLN A 179 4.66 -38.71 -18.97
N LYS A 180 3.36 -38.44 -18.91
CA LYS A 180 2.33 -39.48 -18.96
C LYS A 180 0.93 -38.92 -19.31
N SER A 181 0.32 -39.63 -20.26
CA SER A 181 -1.10 -39.68 -20.68
C SER A 181 -1.88 -38.37 -20.84
N LEU A 182 -2.12 -38.05 -22.11
CA LEU A 182 -3.29 -37.30 -22.56
C LEU A 182 -4.54 -38.11 -22.19
N ASP A 183 -5.33 -37.64 -21.22
CA ASP A 183 -6.80 -37.72 -21.18
C ASP A 183 -7.28 -37.00 -19.90
N ASN A 184 -8.26 -36.11 -20.05
CA ASN A 184 -8.75 -35.11 -19.08
C ASN A 184 -7.84 -33.89 -18.82
N MET A 185 -7.84 -32.94 -19.77
CA MET A 185 -7.44 -31.55 -19.48
C MET A 185 -8.58 -30.84 -18.73
N PRO A 186 -8.41 -30.42 -17.46
CA PRO A 186 -9.31 -29.42 -16.89
C PRO A 186 -9.20 -28.13 -17.72
N LYS A 187 -10.33 -27.46 -17.97
CA LYS A 187 -10.37 -26.17 -18.68
C LYS A 187 -9.30 -25.26 -18.07
N LEU A 188 -8.35 -24.81 -18.88
CA LEU A 188 -7.31 -23.86 -18.46
C LEU A 188 -7.99 -22.63 -17.84
N LEU A 189 -7.97 -22.53 -16.52
CA LEU A 189 -8.43 -21.35 -15.80
C LEU A 189 -7.51 -20.19 -16.21
N ARG A 190 -8.10 -19.12 -16.74
CA ARG A 190 -7.38 -17.93 -17.18
C ARG A 190 -6.76 -17.28 -15.94
N ARG A 191 -5.44 -17.19 -15.92
CA ARG A 191 -4.70 -16.45 -14.88
C ARG A 191 -5.09 -14.98 -14.94
N THR A 192 -5.27 -14.35 -13.79
CA THR A 192 -5.29 -12.90 -13.64
C THR A 192 -4.01 -12.34 -14.26
N SER A 193 -4.14 -11.33 -15.09
CA SER A 193 -3.05 -10.67 -15.80
C SER A 193 -2.78 -9.28 -15.20
N LEU A 194 -1.62 -8.69 -15.51
CA LEU A 194 -1.35 -7.29 -15.18
C LEU A 194 -2.44 -6.36 -15.74
N ASP A 195 -2.98 -6.69 -16.92
CA ASP A 195 -4.06 -5.93 -17.52
C ASP A 195 -5.35 -6.00 -16.70
N ASP A 196 -5.66 -7.17 -16.13
CA ASP A 196 -6.82 -7.36 -15.25
C ASP A 196 -6.67 -6.58 -13.93
N LEU A 197 -5.49 -6.63 -13.31
CA LEU A 197 -5.19 -5.87 -12.08
C LEU A 197 -5.32 -4.37 -12.32
N GLU A 198 -4.75 -3.88 -13.40
CA GLU A 198 -4.85 -2.47 -13.71
C GLU A 198 -6.28 -2.09 -14.19
N GLN A 199 -7.06 -3.00 -14.78
CA GLN A 199 -8.48 -2.76 -15.06
C GLN A 199 -9.30 -2.65 -13.77
N ALA A 200 -8.99 -3.46 -12.76
CA ALA A 200 -9.58 -3.33 -11.43
C ALA A 200 -9.22 -1.97 -10.80
N SER A 201 -7.99 -1.49 -10.99
CA SER A 201 -7.56 -0.18 -10.48
C SER A 201 -8.30 1.03 -11.10
N CYS A 202 -8.98 0.85 -12.24
CA CYS A 202 -9.87 1.87 -12.81
C CYS A 202 -11.19 2.02 -12.06
N GLN A 203 -11.53 1.08 -11.18
CA GLN A 203 -12.74 1.16 -10.39
C GLN A 203 -12.52 2.16 -9.25
N LEU A 204 -13.02 3.38 -9.47
CA LEU A 204 -12.93 4.49 -8.52
C LEU A 204 -13.91 4.38 -7.34
N ALA A 205 -14.65 3.27 -7.23
CA ALA A 205 -15.56 3.05 -6.12
C ALA A 205 -14.74 2.99 -4.81
N PRO A 206 -15.17 3.71 -3.76
CA PRO A 206 -14.47 3.66 -2.48
C PRO A 206 -14.56 2.25 -1.89
N ASP A 207 -13.41 1.71 -1.49
CA ASP A 207 -13.30 0.40 -0.84
C ASP A 207 -12.52 0.52 0.47
N ILE A 208 -12.87 -0.31 1.45
CA ILE A 208 -12.21 -0.36 2.76
C ILE A 208 -11.03 -1.32 2.67
N GLN A 209 -9.85 -0.75 2.44
CA GLN A 209 -8.60 -1.52 2.28
C GLN A 209 -7.95 -1.94 3.62
N HIS A 210 -8.59 -1.67 4.76
CA HIS A 210 -8.11 -2.05 6.10
C HIS A 210 -6.63 -1.74 6.38
N ARG A 211 -6.13 -0.59 5.88
CA ARG A 211 -4.71 -0.23 6.03
C ARG A 211 -4.36 0.28 7.43
N ILE A 212 -5.27 0.98 8.09
CA ILE A 212 -5.07 1.49 9.44
C ILE A 212 -6.07 0.78 10.34
N ILE A 213 -5.57 -0.09 11.22
CA ILE A 213 -6.42 -1.00 12.01
C ILE A 213 -6.31 -0.62 13.49
N PRO A 214 -7.37 -0.03 14.10
CA PRO A 214 -7.41 0.13 15.54
C PRO A 214 -7.61 -1.24 16.21
N ALA A 215 -6.73 -1.57 17.16
CA ALA A 215 -6.89 -2.75 17.99
C ALA A 215 -8.18 -2.63 18.82
N GLN A 216 -8.92 -3.73 18.90
CA GLN A 216 -10.19 -3.77 19.63
C GLN A 216 -9.98 -4.17 21.08
N ASN A 217 -9.06 -5.11 21.29
CA ASN A 217 -8.64 -5.64 22.58
C ASN A 217 -7.26 -6.32 22.40
N PRO A 218 -6.58 -6.68 23.51
CA PRO A 218 -5.29 -7.37 23.43
C PRO A 218 -5.34 -8.68 22.66
N ASP A 219 -6.45 -9.42 22.73
CA ASP A 219 -6.64 -10.69 22.01
C ASP A 219 -6.64 -10.50 20.49
N HIS A 220 -7.20 -9.40 20.00
CA HIS A 220 -7.20 -9.05 18.58
C HIS A 220 -5.76 -8.86 18.08
N VAL A 221 -4.90 -8.20 18.85
CA VAL A 221 -3.48 -8.04 18.49
C VAL A 221 -2.78 -9.41 18.46
N GLN A 222 -3.02 -10.27 19.44
CA GLN A 222 -2.44 -11.62 19.47
C GLN A 222 -2.90 -12.47 18.27
N GLU A 223 -4.17 -12.38 17.90
CA GLU A 223 -4.69 -13.08 16.72
C GLU A 223 -4.01 -12.60 15.43
N LEU A 224 -3.84 -11.28 15.26
CA LEU A 224 -3.14 -10.73 14.10
C LEU A 224 -1.66 -11.16 14.05
N LEU A 225 -1.00 -11.26 15.21
CA LEU A 225 0.37 -11.78 15.30
C LEU A 225 0.45 -13.27 14.89
N ARG A 226 -0.48 -14.11 15.35
CA ARG A 226 -0.54 -15.53 14.93
C ARG A 226 -0.79 -15.67 13.42
N ARG A 227 -1.64 -14.81 12.86
CA ARG A 227 -1.88 -14.76 11.41
C ARG A 227 -0.62 -14.40 10.65
N ARG A 228 0.13 -13.39 11.13
CA ARG A 228 1.46 -13.06 10.59
C ARG A 228 2.40 -14.26 10.63
N GLU A 229 2.54 -14.92 11.78
CA GLU A 229 3.42 -16.09 11.90
C GLU A 229 3.05 -17.22 10.94
N THR A 230 1.74 -17.43 10.74
CA THR A 230 1.23 -18.42 9.78
C THR A 230 1.58 -18.03 8.35
N GLN A 231 1.44 -16.75 7.98
CA GLN A 231 1.84 -16.25 6.67
C GLN A 231 3.35 -16.38 6.43
N GLU A 232 4.18 -16.08 7.44
CA GLU A 232 5.64 -16.25 7.35
C GLU A 232 6.01 -17.73 7.18
N LYS A 233 5.37 -18.65 7.91
CA LYS A 233 5.59 -20.10 7.76
C LYS A 233 5.21 -20.60 6.36
N ASN A 234 4.12 -20.08 5.79
CA ASN A 234 3.63 -20.49 4.47
C ASN A 234 4.46 -19.90 3.31
N THR A 235 5.20 -18.81 3.54
CA THR A 235 6.03 -18.15 2.52
C THR A 235 7.48 -18.65 2.53
N VAL A 236 7.98 -19.15 3.66
CA VAL A 236 9.33 -19.75 3.76
C VAL A 236 9.29 -21.21 3.31
N ILE A 237 9.70 -21.45 2.06
CA ILE A 237 9.95 -22.81 1.56
C ILE A 237 11.21 -23.32 2.24
N LYS A 238 11.09 -24.33 3.11
CA LYS A 238 12.26 -25.07 3.60
C LYS A 238 12.78 -25.92 2.45
N GLU A 239 14.00 -25.67 2.02
CA GLU A 239 14.73 -26.61 1.17
C GLU A 239 14.87 -27.90 1.99
N VAL A 240 14.23 -28.97 1.52
CA VAL A 240 14.42 -30.30 2.08
C VAL A 240 15.70 -30.82 1.42
N ASP A 241 16.78 -30.92 2.18
CA ASP A 241 17.96 -31.67 1.75
C ASP A 241 17.56 -33.15 1.63
N GLU A 242 17.22 -33.58 0.42
CA GLU A 242 17.03 -34.99 0.06
C GLU A 242 18.40 -35.71 0.02
N TYR A 243 19.08 -35.87 1.15
CA TYR A 243 20.12 -36.89 1.30
C TYR A 243 20.14 -37.41 2.75
N SER A 244 19.47 -38.54 2.97
CA SER A 244 19.68 -39.46 4.09
C SER A 244 19.52 -40.88 3.59
#